data_AF-A0A3B8I573-F1
#
_entry.id   AF-A0A3B8I573-F1
#
_cell.length_a   1.000
_cell.length_b   1.000
_cell.length_c   1.000
_cell.angle_alpha   90.00
_cell.angle_beta   90.00
_cell.angle_gamma   90.00
#
_symmetry.space_group_name_H-M   'P 1'
#
loop_
_entity.id
_entity.type
_entity.pdbx_description
1 polymer ?
#
loop_
_entity_poly.entity_id
_entity_poly.type
_entity_poly.pdbx_seq_one_letter_code
_entity_poly.pdbx_strand_id
1 'polypeptide(L)' 'MSGKFIVIEGIDGAGKSTQVERLKEHPALRNAHFTAQPTRAGIGAVVREQIRKDQPDYSPEAMAAL' A
#
# COMPACT_ATOMS: atom_id res chain seq x y z
N MET A 1 8.01 -24.57 10.69
CA MET A 1 6.68 -23.95 10.47
C MET A 1 6.82 -22.89 9.38
N SER A 2 5.91 -22.86 8.40
CA SER A 2 5.86 -21.80 7.37
C SER A 2 4.78 -20.77 7.73
N GLY A 3 5.10 -19.48 7.61
CA GLY A 3 4.10 -18.41 7.74
C GLY A 3 3.11 -18.39 6.57
N LYS A 4 2.01 -17.66 6.72
CA LYS A 4 1.09 -17.34 5.63
C LYS A 4 1.33 -15.90 5.18
N PHE A 5 1.42 -15.67 3.88
CA PHE A 5 1.43 -14.33 3.29
C PHE A 5 0.08 -14.06 2.66
N ILE A 6 -0.63 -13.04 3.16
CA ILE A 6 -1.99 -12.70 2.76
C ILE A 6 -1.99 -11.26 2.25
N VAL A 7 -2.60 -11.03 1.09
CA VAL A 7 -2.72 -9.71 0.46
C VAL A 7 -4.19 -9.30 0.44
N ILE A 8 -4.46 -8.02 0.69
CA ILE A 8 -5.80 -7.41 0.64
C ILE A 8 -5.84 -6.43 -0.54
N GLU A 9 -6.58 -6.78 -1.59
CA GLU A 9 -6.67 -6.02 -2.84
C GLU A 9 -8.09 -5.47 -3.11
N GLY A 10 -8.18 -4.49 -4.01
CA GLY A 10 -9.42 -3.85 -4.42
C GLY A 10 -9.23 -2.44 -4.97
N ILE A 11 -10.25 -1.90 -5.66
CA ILE A 11 -10.24 -0.53 -6.20
C ILE A 11 -10.14 0.54 -5.09
N ASP A 12 -9.88 1.79 -5.48
CA ASP A 12 -9.93 2.92 -4.55
C ASP A 12 -11.31 3.04 -3.89
N GLY A 13 -11.32 3.30 -2.59
CA GLY A 13 -12.56 3.31 -1.81
C GLY A 13 -13.14 1.93 -1.43
N ALA A 14 -12.58 0.80 -1.90
CA ALA A 14 -13.08 -0.54 -1.57
C ALA A 14 -12.94 -0.97 -0.09
N GLY A 15 -12.41 -0.12 0.79
CA GLY A 15 -12.33 -0.38 2.23
C GLY A 15 -11.15 -1.24 2.69
N LYS A 16 -10.13 -1.48 1.84
CA LYS A 16 -8.93 -2.28 2.17
C LYS A 16 -8.29 -1.88 3.50
N SER A 17 -7.95 -0.60 3.66
CA SER A 17 -7.34 -0.07 4.89
C SER A 17 -8.24 -0.25 6.11
N THR A 18 -9.55 -0.03 5.95
CA THR A 18 -10.53 -0.22 7.03
C THR A 18 -10.58 -1.66 7.50
N GLN A 19 -10.56 -2.63 6.58
CA GLN A 19 -10.55 -4.05 6.94
C GLN A 19 -9.22 -4.45 7.61
N VAL A 20 -8.09 -3.91 7.14
CA VAL A 20 -6.78 -4.14 7.80
C VAL A 20 -6.77 -3.63 9.24
N GLU A 21 -7.31 -2.45 9.52
CA GLU A 21 -7.39 -1.95 10.91
C GLU A 21 -8.25 -2.87 11.79
N ARG A 22 -9.39 -3.36 11.29
CA ARG A 22 -10.23 -4.34 12.02
C ARG A 22 -9.51 -5.68 12.24
N LEU A 23 -8.72 -6.14 11.27
CA LEU A 23 -7.96 -7.38 11.39
C LEU A 23 -6.87 -7.31 12.46
N LYS A 24 -6.25 -6.12 12.66
CA LYS A 24 -5.27 -5.92 13.73
C LYS A 24 -5.85 -6.12 15.13
N GLU A 25 -7.15 -5.88 15.30
CA GLU A 25 -7.86 -6.07 16.57
C GLU A 25 -8.20 -7.55 16.85
N HIS A 26 -8.08 -8.44 15.84
CA HIS A 26 -8.48 -9.83 15.98
C HIS A 26 -7.45 -10.63 16.82
N PRO A 27 -7.85 -11.28 17.94
CA PRO A 27 -6.90 -11.95 18.85
C PRO A 27 -6.01 -13.03 18.22
N ALA A 28 -6.51 -13.69 17.17
CA ALA A 28 -5.75 -14.70 16.43
C ALA A 28 -4.59 -14.10 15.59
N LEU A 29 -4.62 -12.80 15.31
CA LEU A 29 -3.64 -12.10 14.47
C LEU A 29 -2.67 -11.24 15.29
N ARG A 30 -2.66 -11.36 16.62
CA ARG A 30 -1.76 -10.59 17.50
C ARG A 30 -0.27 -10.71 17.15
N ASN A 31 0.13 -11.83 16.55
CA ASN A 31 1.51 -12.12 16.13
C ASN A 31 1.73 -11.91 14.62
N ALA A 32 0.74 -11.39 13.90
CA ALA A 32 0.86 -11.12 12.48
C ALA A 32 1.63 -9.82 12.24
N HIS A 33 2.45 -9.81 11.20
CA HIS A 33 3.13 -8.59 10.74
C HIS A 33 2.26 -7.90 9.68
N PHE A 34 1.77 -6.70 10.00
CA PHE A 34 0.99 -5.89 9.07
C PHE A 34 1.89 -4.89 8.35
N THR A 35 1.77 -4.84 7.02
CA THR A 35 2.49 -3.90 6.16
C THR A 35 1.58 -3.43 5.02
N ALA A 36 2.01 -2.40 4.30
CA ALA A 36 1.27 -1.85 3.17
C ALA A 36 2.23 -1.32 2.10
N GLN A 37 1.84 -1.48 0.83
CA GLN A 37 2.54 -0.91 -0.32
C GLN A 37 1.77 0.30 -0.90
N PRO A 38 2.47 1.26 -1.54
CA PRO A 38 3.94 1.40 -1.56
C PRO A 38 4.50 1.60 -0.14
N THR A 39 5.76 1.31 0.18
CA THR A 39 6.24 1.52 1.58
C THR A 39 6.29 3.01 1.96
N ARG A 40 6.50 3.33 3.24
CA ARG A 40 6.71 4.72 3.71
C ARG A 40 8.19 5.15 3.69
N ALA A 41 9.08 4.35 3.10
CA ALA A 41 10.54 4.58 3.09
C ALA A 41 11.14 4.22 1.73
N GLY A 42 12.32 4.80 1.42
CA GLY A 42 13.01 4.59 0.16
C GLY A 42 12.15 4.98 -1.05
N ILE A 43 12.20 4.17 -2.10
CA ILE A 43 11.42 4.40 -3.33
C ILE A 43 9.91 4.42 -3.10
N GLY A 44 9.39 3.66 -2.14
CA GLY A 44 7.96 3.65 -1.82
C GLY A 44 7.45 5.00 -1.33
N ALA A 45 8.28 5.75 -0.60
CA ALA A 45 7.95 7.10 -0.16
C ALA A 45 7.83 8.06 -1.36
N VAL A 46 8.73 7.96 -2.34
CA VAL A 46 8.71 8.76 -3.57
C VAL A 46 7.43 8.48 -4.36
N VAL A 47 7.07 7.21 -4.55
CA VAL A 47 5.84 6.81 -5.25
C VAL A 47 4.59 7.33 -4.51
N ARG A 48 4.55 7.20 -3.18
CA ARG A 48 3.45 7.73 -2.36
C ARG A 48 3.27 9.24 -2.50
N GLU A 49 4.37 9.97 -2.63
CA GLU A 49 4.32 11.42 -2.80
C GLU A 49 3.75 11.79 -4.16
N GLN A 50 4.20 11.13 -5.22
CA GLN A 50 3.70 11.40 -6.57
C GLN A 50 2.20 11.09 -6.72
N ILE A 51 1.70 10.00 -6.12
CA ILE A 51 0.26 9.66 -6.13
C ILE A 51 -0.61 10.72 -5.44
N ARG A 52 -0.07 11.46 -4.45
CA ARG A 52 -0.83 12.48 -3.71
C ARG A 52 -0.90 13.84 -4.41
N LYS A 53 -0.05 14.09 -5.40
CA LYS A 53 -0.04 15.36 -6.11
C LYS A 53 -1.21 15.41 -7.08
N ASP A 54 -1.99 16.49 -7.02
CA ASP A 54 -3.05 16.78 -8.02
C ASP A 54 -2.47 16.97 -9.43
N GLN A 55 -1.23 17.46 -9.50
CA GLN A 55 -0.43 17.54 -10.73
C GLN A 55 0.91 16.83 -10.51
N PRO A 56 1.02 15.55 -10.88
CA PRO A 56 2.28 14.83 -10.77
C PRO A 56 3.29 15.39 -11.78
N ASP A 57 4.52 15.55 -11.30
CA ASP A 57 5.63 16.11 -12.09
C ASP A 57 6.43 14.94 -12.67
N TYR A 58 5.99 14.48 -13.84
CA TYR A 58 6.64 13.41 -14.58
C TYR A 58 7.52 14.00 -15.68
N SER A 59 8.72 13.45 -15.85
CA SER A 59 9.58 13.85 -16.95
C SER A 59 8.92 13.47 -18.30
N PRO A 60 9.24 14.18 -19.40
CA PRO A 60 8.75 13.82 -20.72
C PRO A 60 9.04 12.36 -21.10
N GLU A 61 10.18 11.81 -20.68
CA GLU A 61 10.55 10.41 -20.90
C GLU A 61 9.65 9.44 -20.13
N ALA A 62 9.27 9.79 -18.89
CA ALA A 62 8.34 8.99 -18.11
C ALA A 62 6.93 8.99 -18.73
N MET A 63 6.50 10.13 -19.27
CA MET A 63 5.22 10.25 -19.98
C MET A 63 5.21 9.49 -21.30
N ALA A 64 6.35 9.40 -21.99
CA ALA A 64 6.48 8.66 -23.25
C ALA A 64 6.39 7.12 -23.08
N ALA A 65 6.49 6.62 -21.85
CA ALA A 65 6.43 5.20 -21.53
C ALA A 65 5.02 4.70 -21.14
N LEU A 66 4.02 5.58 -21.11
CA LEU A 66 2.60 5.29 -20.85
C LEU A 66 1.83 5.07 -22.17
#